data_AF-A0A6N7HYU7-F1
#
_entry.id   AF-A0A6N7HYU7-F1
#
_cell.length_a   1.000
_cell.length_b   1.000
_cell.length_c   1.000
_cell.angle_alpha   90.00
_cell.angle_beta   90.00
_cell.angle_gamma   90.00
#
_symmetry.space_group_name_H-M   'P 1'
#
loop_
_entity.id
_entity.type
_entity.pdbx_description
1 polymer ?
#
loop_
_entity_poly.entity_id
_entity_poly.type
_entity_poly.pdbx_seq_one_letter_code
_entity_poly.pdbx_strand_id
1 'polypeptide(L)'
;MPFTVVVTDPRPGWRNNEPVTFTVEHDLTGELWRAHTDTGEDLLCQRLSSSDIPGRATFITVLSFEGKTEFTLVEPIDNAGVGIRTGSAQEPDGFVRLDTGYFDLELCTGTAQGTGSSKWGLRHFRSLHEGVDLLPSGDNAIGGFYGPFFTPENGLINPPEHTTVDIEVVERGPILHHYRMNGTVPDGLLAELKGKTFSIDWWFTYGTPYFRRRYRVDNFQTVVNGRSVTNKITVGDEFEGGRGRLVFDRFDVYSGTHYRAGDPYAEELAAMVEETLATSTSESPKFKDFRGQLSGEIEAAHWDLYWRLFCVWEGALDDTEIRQRLERVRARAHTRADLEERWWVHTGGPIEVSAVPDETIFPGPASKTAEFHSESERAMVWWTSAPSGAFQIVQRPQSGWVNWGSNGENECPELPVGVEIKTAYGPFAGTWRQVADQLESPPEVRVLPEGT
;
A
#
# COMPACT_ATOMS: atom_id res chain seq x y z
N MET A 1 22.80 -27.81 20.54
CA MET A 1 24.17 -27.37 20.23
C MET A 1 24.07 -25.91 19.80
N PRO A 2 25.01 -25.04 20.19
CA PRO A 2 24.91 -23.62 19.86
C PRO A 2 25.26 -23.33 18.39
N PHE A 3 24.42 -22.59 17.68
CA PHE A 3 24.71 -22.09 16.33
C PHE A 3 24.94 -20.59 16.37
N THR A 4 26.09 -20.11 15.92
CA THR A 4 26.40 -18.67 15.87
C THR A 4 25.95 -18.08 14.54
N VAL A 5 25.16 -17.01 14.61
CA VAL A 5 24.68 -16.23 13.48
C VAL A 5 25.37 -14.88 13.51
N VAL A 6 25.98 -14.52 12.38
CA VAL A 6 26.65 -13.23 12.17
C VAL A 6 25.76 -12.40 11.24
N VAL A 7 25.41 -11.20 11.69
CA VAL A 7 24.62 -10.23 10.92
C VAL A 7 25.49 -9.01 10.63
N THR A 8 25.60 -8.63 9.35
CA THR A 8 26.38 -7.47 8.91
C THR A 8 25.50 -6.56 8.07
N ASP A 9 25.47 -5.27 8.41
CA ASP A 9 24.79 -4.26 7.63
C ASP A 9 25.71 -3.76 6.50
N PRO A 10 25.32 -3.87 5.22
CA PRO A 10 26.07 -3.26 4.13
C PRO A 10 25.94 -1.72 4.11
N ARG A 11 25.05 -1.13 4.92
CA ARG A 11 24.83 0.32 5.02
C ARG A 11 25.33 0.85 6.37
N PRO A 12 25.80 2.11 6.41
CA PRO A 12 26.10 2.77 7.68
C PRO A 12 24.81 3.13 8.43
N GLY A 13 24.93 3.23 9.76
CA GLY A 13 23.87 3.69 10.66
C GLY A 13 23.20 2.58 11.46
N TRP A 14 22.28 3.00 12.33
CA TRP A 14 21.55 2.12 13.22
C TRP A 14 20.34 1.49 12.54
N ARG A 15 20.12 0.19 12.75
CA ARG A 15 18.87 -0.51 12.43
C ARG A 15 18.07 -0.76 13.68
N ASN A 16 16.78 -0.45 13.63
CA ASN A 16 15.86 -0.61 14.76
C ASN A 16 14.92 -1.80 14.52
N ASN A 17 15.02 -2.83 15.37
CA ASN A 17 14.22 -4.06 15.32
C ASN A 17 14.14 -4.64 13.90
N GLU A 18 15.31 -4.78 13.27
CA GLU A 18 15.44 -5.32 11.93
C GLU A 18 15.13 -6.82 11.96
N PRO A 19 14.17 -7.29 11.15
CA PRO A 19 13.89 -8.71 11.02
C PRO A 19 15.02 -9.42 10.29
N VAL A 20 15.56 -10.46 10.91
CA VAL A 20 16.65 -11.28 10.38
C VAL A 20 16.19 -12.73 10.26
N THR A 21 16.20 -13.24 9.03
CA THR A 21 15.92 -14.64 8.73
C THR A 21 17.23 -15.39 8.50
N PHE A 22 17.37 -16.56 9.12
CA PHE A 22 18.53 -17.43 8.97
C PHE A 22 18.13 -18.90 8.95
N THR A 23 18.94 -19.74 8.33
CA THR A 23 18.71 -21.18 8.22
C THR A 23 19.90 -21.93 8.79
N VAL A 24 19.63 -22.91 9.65
CA VAL A 24 20.62 -23.86 10.16
C VAL A 24 20.43 -25.21 9.46
N GLU A 25 21.53 -25.87 9.11
CA GLU A 25 21.54 -27.17 8.43
C GLU A 25 21.38 -28.33 9.44
N HIS A 26 20.34 -28.25 10.29
CA HIS A 26 19.97 -29.29 11.26
C HIS A 26 18.45 -29.35 11.44
N ASP A 27 17.96 -30.55 11.78
CA ASP A 27 16.56 -30.76 12.20
C ASP A 27 16.36 -30.28 13.64
N LEU A 28 16.12 -28.98 13.82
CA LEU A 28 15.76 -28.40 15.10
C LEU A 28 14.24 -28.42 15.29
N THR A 29 13.79 -28.96 16.42
CA THR A 29 12.38 -29.02 16.83
C THR A 29 12.03 -27.88 17.79
N GLY A 30 10.73 -27.64 17.99
CA GLY A 30 10.22 -26.51 18.79
C GLY A 30 9.92 -25.30 17.93
N GLU A 31 8.85 -24.57 18.27
CA GLU A 31 8.40 -23.39 17.53
C GLU A 31 9.21 -22.14 17.88
N LEU A 32 9.70 -22.07 19.12
CA LEU A 32 10.45 -20.93 19.64
C LEU A 32 11.78 -21.39 20.20
N TRP A 33 12.79 -20.54 20.01
CA TRP A 33 14.14 -20.76 20.50
C TRP A 33 14.66 -19.48 21.12
N ARG A 34 15.52 -19.64 22.13
CA ARG A 34 16.30 -18.54 22.70
C ARG A 34 17.65 -18.46 21.98
N ALA A 35 18.06 -17.25 21.67
CA ALA A 35 19.44 -16.93 21.34
C ALA A 35 20.00 -15.88 22.31
N HIS A 36 21.32 -15.75 22.37
CA HIS A 36 21.99 -14.68 23.12
C HIS A 36 22.94 -13.91 22.22
N THR A 37 22.94 -12.58 22.32
CA THR A 37 23.98 -11.75 21.71
C THR A 37 25.32 -11.93 22.44
N ASP A 38 26.40 -11.44 21.85
CA ASP A 38 27.72 -11.34 22.50
C ASP A 38 27.71 -10.43 23.75
N THR A 39 26.78 -9.47 23.80
CA THR A 39 26.52 -8.61 24.97
C THR A 39 25.69 -9.30 26.07
N GLY A 40 25.18 -10.51 25.82
CA GLY A 40 24.39 -11.29 26.78
C GLY A 40 22.89 -10.96 26.79
N GLU A 41 22.38 -10.26 25.78
CA GLU A 41 20.95 -9.98 25.62
C GLU A 41 20.22 -11.20 25.06
N ASP A 42 19.05 -11.51 25.62
CA ASP A 42 18.19 -12.59 25.14
C ASP A 42 17.44 -12.16 23.87
N LEU A 43 17.53 -12.99 22.83
CA LEU A 43 16.76 -12.86 21.60
C LEU A 43 15.76 -14.00 21.47
N LEU A 44 14.55 -13.66 21.03
CA LEU A 44 13.53 -14.63 20.69
C LEU A 44 13.64 -14.97 19.19
N CYS A 45 13.81 -16.25 18.88
CA CYS A 45 13.80 -16.78 17.53
C CYS A 45 12.53 -17.61 17.31
N GLN A 46 11.75 -17.27 16.30
CA GLN A 46 10.60 -18.05 15.85
C GLN A 46 11.03 -18.95 14.69
N ARG A 47 10.80 -20.26 14.80
CA ARG A 47 10.98 -21.19 13.69
C ARG A 47 9.85 -20.98 12.66
N LEU A 48 10.20 -20.93 11.38
CA LEU A 48 9.24 -20.70 10.29
C LEU A 48 8.72 -22.02 9.76
N SER A 49 7.45 -22.31 10.05
CA SER A 49 6.76 -23.51 9.58
C SER A 49 6.58 -23.53 8.05
N SER A 50 6.39 -22.36 7.45
CA SER A 50 6.26 -22.18 6.00
C SER A 50 7.52 -22.51 5.19
N SER A 51 8.66 -22.70 5.86
CA SER A 51 9.97 -22.98 5.24
C SER A 51 10.59 -24.31 5.69
N ASP A 52 9.77 -25.23 6.20
CA ASP A 52 10.24 -26.53 6.69
C ASP A 52 10.76 -27.41 5.53
N ILE A 53 12.06 -27.68 5.57
CA ILE A 53 12.76 -28.57 4.65
C ILE A 53 13.51 -29.60 5.49
N PRO A 54 13.39 -30.92 5.22
CA PRO A 54 14.12 -31.92 5.98
C PRO A 54 15.63 -31.66 6.02
N GLY A 55 16.23 -31.75 7.21
CA GLY A 55 17.63 -31.44 7.47
C GLY A 55 17.92 -29.95 7.67
N ARG A 56 16.91 -29.08 7.66
CA ARG A 56 17.08 -27.62 7.78
C ARG A 56 15.99 -27.01 8.65
N ALA A 57 16.37 -26.07 9.50
CA ALA A 57 15.42 -25.25 10.26
C ALA A 57 15.67 -23.77 9.95
N THR A 58 14.62 -23.08 9.50
CA THR A 58 14.65 -21.64 9.23
C THR A 58 14.02 -20.90 10.40
N PHE A 59 14.66 -19.82 10.83
CA PHE A 59 14.22 -18.99 11.94
C PHE A 59 14.12 -17.54 11.51
N ILE A 60 13.28 -16.78 12.20
CA ILE A 60 13.26 -15.32 12.18
C ILE A 60 13.43 -14.77 13.60
N THR A 61 14.19 -13.70 13.71
CA THR A 61 14.28 -12.88 14.93
C THR A 61 14.26 -11.41 14.54
N VAL A 62 14.19 -10.52 15.53
CA VAL A 62 14.33 -9.07 15.33
C VAL A 62 15.46 -8.58 16.24
N LEU A 63 16.32 -7.71 15.72
CA LEU A 63 17.42 -7.14 16.49
C LEU A 63 17.70 -5.71 16.10
N SER A 64 18.19 -4.93 17.06
CA SER A 64 18.68 -3.58 16.83
C SER A 64 20.20 -3.56 16.90
N PHE A 65 20.86 -2.98 15.91
CA PHE A 65 22.32 -3.03 15.80
C PHE A 65 22.86 -1.94 14.87
N GLU A 66 24.18 -1.72 14.92
CA GLU A 66 24.93 -0.87 13.98
C GLU A 66 26.12 -1.64 13.44
N GLY A 67 26.27 -1.66 12.10
CA GLY A 67 27.40 -2.27 11.42
C GLY A 67 27.42 -3.80 11.46
N LYS A 68 27.73 -4.41 12.61
CA LYS A 68 27.84 -5.87 12.74
C LYS A 68 27.42 -6.32 14.14
N THR A 69 26.71 -7.44 14.21
CA THR A 69 26.40 -8.10 15.48
C THR A 69 26.42 -9.63 15.31
N GLU A 70 26.57 -10.33 16.42
CA GLU A 70 26.58 -11.80 16.46
C GLU A 70 25.64 -12.27 17.58
N PHE A 71 24.95 -13.39 17.34
CA PHE A 71 24.17 -14.06 18.37
C PHE A 71 24.24 -15.57 18.22
N THR A 72 24.05 -16.29 19.32
CA THR A 72 24.12 -17.75 19.36
C THR A 72 22.76 -18.32 19.71
N LEU A 73 22.20 -19.15 18.82
CA LEU A 73 20.98 -19.93 19.07
C LEU A 73 21.27 -21.06 20.06
N VAL A 74 20.55 -21.14 21.18
CA VAL A 74 20.93 -21.98 22.33
C VAL A 74 20.00 -23.16 22.54
N GLU A 75 18.74 -22.89 22.86
CA GLU A 75 17.78 -23.91 23.29
C GLU A 75 16.34 -23.56 22.89
N PRO A 76 15.46 -24.57 22.71
CA PRO A 76 14.04 -24.34 22.52
C PRO A 76 13.41 -23.80 23.81
N ILE A 77 12.39 -22.96 23.67
CA ILE A 77 11.61 -22.43 24.78
C ILE A 77 10.11 -22.55 24.50
N ASP A 78 9.30 -22.63 25.55
CA ASP A 78 7.85 -22.81 25.41
C ASP A 78 7.06 -21.49 25.45
N ASN A 79 7.68 -20.40 25.89
CA ASN A 79 7.01 -19.11 26.06
C ASN A 79 7.87 -17.96 25.54
N ALA A 80 7.27 -17.17 24.66
CA ALA A 80 7.87 -15.99 24.05
C ALA A 80 8.13 -14.84 25.05
N GLY A 81 7.27 -14.67 26.06
CA GLY A 81 7.28 -13.54 27.00
C GLY A 81 6.89 -12.18 26.39
N VAL A 82 7.26 -11.94 25.13
CA VAL A 82 6.96 -10.75 24.32
C VAL A 82 6.64 -11.15 22.88
N GLY A 83 6.02 -10.27 22.11
CA GLY A 83 5.75 -10.52 20.69
C GLY A 83 4.51 -9.79 20.18
N ILE A 84 4.17 -10.06 18.92
CA ILE A 84 2.96 -9.57 18.27
C ILE A 84 1.72 -10.10 19.02
N ARG A 85 0.78 -9.20 19.32
CA ARG A 85 -0.48 -9.53 20.00
C ARG A 85 -1.65 -9.33 19.07
N THR A 86 -2.61 -10.25 19.12
CA THR A 86 -3.89 -10.09 18.39
C THR A 86 -4.95 -9.47 19.30
N GLY A 87 -5.67 -8.49 18.80
CA GLY A 87 -6.79 -7.82 19.48
C GLY A 87 -8.14 -8.14 18.86
N SER A 88 -9.19 -7.54 19.43
CA SER A 88 -10.52 -7.52 18.82
C SER A 88 -10.56 -6.53 17.65
N ALA A 89 -11.20 -6.94 16.55
CA ALA A 89 -11.47 -6.07 15.41
C ALA A 89 -12.36 -4.89 15.81
N GLN A 90 -12.14 -3.76 15.16
CA GLN A 90 -12.97 -2.55 15.23
C GLN A 90 -14.04 -2.57 14.14
N GLU A 91 -13.64 -2.99 12.94
CA GLU A 91 -14.53 -3.08 11.78
C GLU A 91 -15.29 -4.42 11.78
N PRO A 92 -16.56 -4.44 11.30
CA PRO A 92 -17.34 -5.67 11.21
C PRO A 92 -16.71 -6.77 10.34
N ASP A 93 -15.90 -6.38 9.37
CA ASP A 93 -15.16 -7.25 8.45
C ASP A 93 -13.65 -7.33 8.79
N GLY A 94 -13.28 -6.89 9.99
CA GLY A 94 -11.91 -7.01 10.49
C GLY A 94 -11.52 -8.47 10.68
N PHE A 95 -10.51 -8.92 9.94
CA PHE A 95 -9.97 -10.27 10.04
C PHE A 95 -9.06 -10.40 11.26
N VAL A 96 -8.12 -9.46 11.42
CA VAL A 96 -7.23 -9.43 12.58
C VAL A 96 -6.78 -8.02 12.88
N ARG A 97 -6.84 -7.66 14.17
CA ARG A 97 -6.15 -6.49 14.71
C ARG A 97 -4.83 -6.92 15.36
N LEU A 98 -3.73 -6.27 15.01
CA LEU A 98 -2.39 -6.57 15.51
C LEU A 98 -1.83 -5.39 16.26
N ASP A 99 -1.31 -5.65 17.46
CA ASP A 99 -0.29 -4.84 18.09
C ASP A 99 1.07 -5.50 17.80
N THR A 100 1.86 -4.90 16.92
CA THR A 100 3.18 -5.42 16.55
C THR A 100 4.28 -5.01 17.53
N GLY A 101 3.97 -4.28 18.61
CA GLY A 101 4.96 -3.61 19.46
C GLY A 101 5.48 -2.29 18.89
N TYR A 102 5.17 -1.98 17.62
CA TYR A 102 5.45 -0.68 17.01
C TYR A 102 4.20 -0.07 16.35
N PHE A 103 3.37 -0.90 15.73
CA PHE A 103 2.10 -0.52 15.14
C PHE A 103 0.92 -1.15 15.89
N ASP A 104 -0.21 -0.45 15.89
CA ASP A 104 -1.52 -1.06 16.05
C ASP A 104 -2.27 -0.89 14.73
N LEU A 105 -2.66 -1.99 14.13
CA LEU A 105 -3.22 -2.03 12.79
C LEU A 105 -4.31 -3.08 12.65
N GLU A 106 -5.20 -2.88 11.70
CA GLU A 106 -6.32 -3.78 11.46
C GLU A 106 -6.43 -4.15 9.98
N LEU A 107 -6.34 -5.45 9.71
CA LEU A 107 -6.45 -6.04 8.38
C LEU A 107 -7.89 -6.52 8.16
N CYS A 108 -8.54 -6.06 7.09
CA CYS A 108 -9.95 -6.31 6.81
C CYS A 108 -10.17 -7.06 5.50
N THR A 109 -11.24 -7.85 5.43
CA THR A 109 -11.60 -8.65 4.25
C THR A 109 -12.34 -7.87 3.17
N GLY A 110 -12.84 -6.68 3.47
CA GLY A 110 -13.75 -5.93 2.61
C GLY A 110 -15.16 -6.54 2.63
N THR A 111 -16.16 -5.71 2.31
CA THR A 111 -17.58 -6.10 2.34
C THR A 111 -18.23 -6.16 0.97
N ALA A 112 -17.51 -5.75 -0.09
CA ALA A 112 -17.98 -5.73 -1.47
C ALA A 112 -19.27 -4.92 -1.73
N GLN A 113 -19.54 -3.88 -0.92
CA GLN A 113 -20.78 -3.08 -1.03
C GLN A 113 -20.65 -1.86 -1.95
N GLY A 114 -19.51 -1.66 -2.59
CA GLY A 114 -19.29 -0.54 -3.52
C GLY A 114 -19.19 0.82 -2.83
N THR A 115 -18.70 0.85 -1.60
CA THR A 115 -18.46 2.08 -0.82
C THR A 115 -17.01 2.13 -0.36
N GLY A 116 -16.50 3.31 0.03
CA GLY A 116 -15.16 3.43 0.61
C GLY A 116 -14.94 2.47 1.79
N SER A 117 -15.92 2.38 2.70
CA SER A 117 -15.94 1.43 3.81
C SER A 117 -15.94 -0.06 3.42
N SER A 118 -16.04 -0.39 2.13
CA SER A 118 -16.02 -1.77 1.62
C SER A 118 -14.63 -2.26 1.24
N LYS A 119 -13.62 -1.39 1.27
CA LYS A 119 -12.25 -1.69 0.85
C LYS A 119 -11.61 -2.75 1.76
N TRP A 120 -10.92 -3.70 1.17
CA TRP A 120 -10.02 -4.62 1.88
C TRP A 120 -8.62 -4.01 2.03
N GLY A 121 -7.80 -4.56 2.93
CA GLY A 121 -6.46 -4.03 3.23
C GLY A 121 -6.34 -3.62 4.70
N LEU A 122 -5.44 -2.67 5.00
CA LEU A 122 -5.40 -2.07 6.33
C LEU A 122 -6.41 -0.92 6.40
N ARG A 123 -7.40 -1.01 7.30
CA ARG A 123 -8.43 0.03 7.51
C ARG A 123 -8.23 0.85 8.79
N HIS A 124 -7.34 0.40 9.67
CA HIS A 124 -6.80 1.18 10.78
C HIS A 124 -5.30 1.00 10.82
N PHE A 125 -4.55 2.08 10.98
CA PHE A 125 -3.10 2.03 11.03
C PHE A 125 -2.54 3.19 11.86
N ARG A 126 -1.99 2.86 13.02
CA ARG A 126 -1.31 3.81 13.91
C ARG A 126 0.04 3.30 14.35
N SER A 127 1.01 4.19 14.52
CA SER A 127 2.17 3.87 15.35
C SER A 127 1.79 3.99 16.83
N LEU A 128 2.35 3.12 17.67
CA LEU A 128 2.09 3.14 19.11
C LEU A 128 2.71 4.35 19.80
N HIS A 129 3.83 4.86 19.27
CA HIS A 129 4.54 6.01 19.86
C HIS A 129 3.79 7.32 19.66
N GLU A 130 3.17 7.50 18.49
CA GLU A 130 2.47 8.73 18.14
C GLU A 130 1.00 8.66 18.56
N GLY A 131 0.39 7.48 18.47
CA GLY A 131 -1.01 7.27 18.83
C GLY A 131 -2.01 7.87 17.84
N VAL A 132 -1.57 8.30 16.66
CA VAL A 132 -2.42 8.82 15.59
C VAL A 132 -2.78 7.70 14.63
N ASP A 133 -4.07 7.43 14.48
CA ASP A 133 -4.61 6.58 13.41
C ASP A 133 -4.67 7.38 12.11
N LEU A 134 -4.03 6.85 11.07
CA LEU A 134 -4.02 7.47 9.74
C LEU A 134 -5.30 7.18 8.95
N LEU A 135 -6.14 6.27 9.45
CA LEU A 135 -7.39 5.82 8.83
C LEU A 135 -8.52 5.74 9.89
N PRO A 136 -8.82 6.84 10.62
CA PRO A 136 -9.71 6.79 11.77
C PRO A 136 -11.18 6.51 11.42
N SER A 137 -11.63 6.76 10.18
CA SER A 137 -13.01 6.46 9.78
C SER A 137 -13.22 5.02 9.34
N GLY A 138 -12.15 4.34 8.93
CA GLY A 138 -12.21 3.08 8.21
C GLY A 138 -12.67 3.20 6.74
N ASP A 139 -12.99 4.38 6.21
CA ASP A 139 -13.53 4.52 4.84
C ASP A 139 -12.45 4.46 3.74
N ASN A 140 -11.18 4.59 4.11
CA ASN A 140 -10.04 4.39 3.23
C ASN A 140 -9.20 3.19 3.66
N ALA A 141 -8.30 2.75 2.76
CA ALA A 141 -7.43 1.63 3.05
C ALA A 141 -6.01 1.80 2.49
N ILE A 142 -5.07 1.16 3.16
CA ILE A 142 -3.72 0.93 2.64
C ILE A 142 -3.69 -0.43 1.95
N GLY A 143 -3.15 -0.44 0.73
CA GLY A 143 -2.84 -1.65 -0.01
C GLY A 143 -3.86 -2.13 -1.04
N GLY A 144 -4.93 -1.37 -1.30
CA GLY A 144 -5.82 -1.61 -2.44
C GLY A 144 -5.05 -1.57 -3.78
N PHE A 145 -5.47 -2.36 -4.77
CA PHE A 145 -4.97 -2.20 -6.14
C PHE A 145 -6.12 -1.98 -7.13
N TYR A 146 -5.88 -1.10 -8.10
CA TYR A 146 -6.91 -0.46 -8.92
C TYR A 146 -6.67 -0.71 -10.42
N GLY A 147 -5.62 -0.15 -11.00
CA GLY A 147 -5.30 -0.26 -12.42
C GLY A 147 -4.76 -1.64 -12.84
N PRO A 148 -4.99 -2.08 -14.09
CA PRO A 148 -5.86 -1.46 -15.10
C PRO A 148 -7.36 -1.78 -14.85
N PHE A 149 -7.68 -2.41 -13.73
CA PHE A 149 -9.02 -2.92 -13.40
C PHE A 149 -10.00 -1.83 -12.96
N PHE A 150 -9.53 -0.60 -12.75
CA PHE A 150 -10.34 0.57 -12.47
C PHE A 150 -9.83 1.73 -13.33
N THR A 151 -10.24 1.73 -14.59
CA THR A 151 -9.95 2.79 -15.56
C THR A 151 -11.18 2.96 -16.46
N PRO A 152 -11.44 4.13 -17.03
CA PRO A 152 -12.64 4.32 -17.84
C PRO A 152 -12.63 3.49 -19.14
N GLU A 153 -11.47 3.01 -19.59
CA GLU A 153 -11.34 2.11 -20.73
C GLU A 153 -11.68 0.67 -20.35
N ASN A 154 -11.18 0.25 -19.19
CA ASN A 154 -11.03 -1.16 -18.90
C ASN A 154 -11.87 -1.66 -17.73
N GLY A 155 -12.36 -0.76 -16.87
CA GLY A 155 -13.10 -1.11 -15.68
C GLY A 155 -14.15 -0.11 -15.24
N LEU A 156 -15.41 -0.58 -15.25
CA LEU A 156 -16.57 0.18 -14.77
C LEU A 156 -16.94 -0.20 -13.33
N ILE A 157 -15.97 -0.70 -12.56
CA ILE A 157 -16.13 -1.17 -11.18
C ILE A 157 -14.79 -0.99 -10.47
N ASN A 158 -14.84 -0.51 -9.21
CA ASN A 158 -13.68 -0.42 -8.33
C ASN A 158 -13.43 -1.77 -7.62
N PRO A 159 -12.43 -2.58 -7.98
CA PRO A 159 -12.28 -3.92 -7.40
C PRO A 159 -12.10 -3.94 -5.87
N PRO A 160 -11.31 -3.04 -5.26
CA PRO A 160 -11.24 -2.88 -3.80
C PRO A 160 -12.59 -2.77 -3.09
N GLU A 161 -13.54 -2.03 -3.65
CA GLU A 161 -14.85 -1.80 -3.02
C GLU A 161 -15.89 -2.89 -3.33
N HIS A 162 -15.66 -3.69 -4.38
CA HIS A 162 -16.64 -4.64 -4.93
C HIS A 162 -16.17 -6.11 -4.85
N THR A 163 -15.11 -6.37 -4.09
CA THR A 163 -14.56 -7.71 -3.87
C THR A 163 -14.39 -7.95 -2.39
N THR A 164 -14.83 -9.10 -1.89
CA THR A 164 -14.41 -9.62 -0.59
C THR A 164 -13.22 -10.54 -0.81
N VAL A 165 -12.15 -10.36 -0.04
CA VAL A 165 -10.98 -11.22 -0.08
C VAL A 165 -11.05 -12.29 1.02
N ASP A 166 -10.53 -13.47 0.72
CA ASP A 166 -10.25 -14.50 1.71
C ASP A 166 -8.83 -14.28 2.28
N ILE A 167 -8.63 -14.42 3.59
CA ILE A 167 -7.33 -14.18 4.23
C ILE A 167 -6.83 -15.46 4.89
N GLU A 168 -5.76 -16.02 4.32
CA GLU A 168 -5.04 -17.17 4.83
C GLU A 168 -3.96 -16.74 5.83
N VAL A 169 -3.85 -17.47 6.94
CA VAL A 169 -2.71 -17.35 7.86
C VAL A 169 -1.59 -18.26 7.37
N VAL A 170 -0.55 -17.68 6.74
CA VAL A 170 0.60 -18.43 6.23
C VAL A 170 1.63 -18.70 7.32
N GLU A 171 1.88 -17.71 8.17
CA GLU A 171 2.74 -17.84 9.35
C GLU A 171 2.17 -17.00 10.49
N ARG A 172 2.19 -17.53 11.72
CA ARG A 172 1.78 -16.78 12.90
C ARG A 172 2.61 -17.20 14.10
N GLY A 173 3.39 -16.29 14.63
CA GLY A 173 4.10 -16.44 15.88
C GLY A 173 4.47 -15.10 16.49
N PRO A 174 5.20 -15.09 17.60
CA PRO A 174 5.49 -13.87 18.36
C PRO A 174 6.36 -12.86 17.60
N ILE A 175 7.15 -13.29 16.61
CA ILE A 175 8.04 -12.42 15.84
C ILE A 175 7.47 -12.05 14.48
N LEU A 176 6.86 -13.01 13.77
CA LEU A 176 6.36 -12.83 12.41
C LEU A 176 4.90 -13.27 12.29
N HIS A 177 4.09 -12.38 11.72
CA HIS A 177 2.81 -12.70 11.13
C HIS A 177 2.92 -12.54 9.61
N HIS A 178 2.56 -13.58 8.86
CA HIS A 178 2.43 -13.57 7.40
C HIS A 178 1.01 -13.97 7.03
N TYR A 179 0.30 -13.05 6.39
CA TYR A 179 -1.04 -13.28 5.85
C TYR A 179 -1.02 -13.25 4.33
N ARG A 180 -1.85 -14.07 3.70
CA ARG A 180 -2.10 -14.02 2.26
C ARG A 180 -3.56 -13.73 2.00
N MET A 181 -3.83 -12.55 1.44
CA MET A 181 -5.15 -12.23 0.90
C MET A 181 -5.29 -12.87 -0.47
N ASN A 182 -6.43 -13.47 -0.76
CA ASN A 182 -6.78 -14.05 -2.05
C ASN A 182 -8.10 -13.43 -2.52
N GLY A 183 -8.17 -13.07 -3.79
CA GLY A 183 -9.39 -12.55 -4.38
C GLY A 183 -9.48 -12.82 -5.87
N THR A 184 -10.64 -12.49 -6.42
CA THR A 184 -10.90 -12.56 -7.86
C THR A 184 -11.37 -11.20 -8.34
N VAL A 185 -10.80 -10.72 -9.42
CA VAL A 185 -11.20 -9.47 -10.06
C VAL A 185 -12.65 -9.60 -10.56
N PRO A 186 -13.55 -8.65 -10.19
CA PRO A 186 -15.00 -8.76 -10.43
C PRO A 186 -15.38 -8.65 -11.91
N ASP A 187 -16.61 -9.07 -12.24
CA ASP A 187 -17.19 -8.88 -13.58
C ASP A 187 -17.72 -7.45 -13.75
N GLY A 188 -17.47 -6.82 -14.90
CA GLY A 188 -17.61 -5.37 -15.14
C GLY A 188 -16.36 -4.75 -15.78
N LEU A 189 -15.38 -5.60 -16.08
CA LEU A 189 -14.16 -5.28 -16.81
C LEU A 189 -14.16 -5.94 -18.20
N LEU A 190 -13.17 -5.59 -19.01
CA LEU A 190 -12.90 -6.29 -20.28
C LEU A 190 -12.68 -7.80 -20.07
N ALA A 191 -12.92 -8.59 -21.11
CA ALA A 191 -12.86 -10.06 -21.04
C ALA A 191 -11.47 -10.57 -20.64
N GLU A 192 -10.42 -9.87 -21.05
CA GLU A 192 -9.03 -10.15 -20.70
C GLU A 192 -8.66 -9.80 -19.25
N LEU A 193 -9.50 -9.03 -18.54
CA LEU A 193 -9.24 -8.54 -17.17
C LEU A 193 -10.16 -9.16 -16.10
N LYS A 194 -11.40 -9.50 -16.44
CA LYS A 194 -12.33 -10.07 -15.46
C LYS A 194 -11.98 -11.51 -15.08
N GLY A 195 -12.32 -11.90 -13.85
CA GLY A 195 -12.13 -13.28 -13.37
C GLY A 195 -10.66 -13.67 -13.12
N LYS A 196 -9.74 -12.70 -13.16
CA LYS A 196 -8.34 -12.91 -12.80
C LYS A 196 -8.22 -13.13 -11.30
N THR A 197 -7.47 -14.14 -10.90
CA THR A 197 -7.12 -14.33 -9.49
C THR A 197 -5.98 -13.43 -9.11
N PHE A 198 -5.98 -12.99 -7.86
CA PHE A 198 -4.88 -12.25 -7.27
C PHE A 198 -4.60 -12.73 -5.85
N SER A 199 -3.36 -12.50 -5.42
CA SER A 199 -2.98 -12.64 -4.03
C SER A 199 -2.09 -11.49 -3.57
N ILE A 200 -2.19 -11.18 -2.27
CA ILE A 200 -1.37 -10.16 -1.62
C ILE A 200 -0.79 -10.80 -0.36
N ASP A 201 0.53 -10.97 -0.36
CA ASP A 201 1.24 -11.36 0.85
C ASP A 201 1.47 -10.10 1.70
N TRP A 202 1.20 -10.18 3.00
CA TRP A 202 1.48 -9.16 4.02
C TRP A 202 2.37 -9.74 5.11
N TRP A 203 3.47 -9.07 5.44
CA TRP A 203 4.36 -9.46 6.53
C TRP A 203 4.48 -8.35 7.57
N PHE A 204 4.20 -8.71 8.82
CA PHE A 204 4.36 -7.85 9.99
C PHE A 204 5.32 -8.49 10.98
N THR A 205 6.30 -7.72 11.43
CA THR A 205 7.34 -8.18 12.36
C THR A 205 7.34 -7.38 13.66
N TYR A 206 7.72 -8.05 14.75
CA TYR A 206 7.67 -7.48 16.09
C TYR A 206 8.63 -6.28 16.25
N GLY A 207 8.11 -5.14 16.71
CA GLY A 207 8.87 -3.92 16.99
C GLY A 207 9.42 -3.19 15.76
N THR A 208 9.26 -3.75 14.55
CA THR A 208 9.83 -3.21 13.32
C THR A 208 9.05 -1.98 12.83
N PRO A 209 9.72 -0.89 12.45
CA PRO A 209 9.07 0.36 12.01
C PRO A 209 8.58 0.33 10.55
N TYR A 210 8.47 -0.86 9.96
CA TYR A 210 7.98 -1.05 8.60
C TYR A 210 7.26 -2.38 8.46
N PHE A 211 6.43 -2.49 7.44
CA PHE A 211 5.84 -3.75 6.99
C PHE A 211 6.16 -3.98 5.52
N ARG A 212 5.94 -5.21 5.06
CA ARG A 212 6.17 -5.60 3.67
C ARG A 212 4.89 -6.13 3.06
N ARG A 213 4.70 -5.87 1.77
CA ARG A 213 3.66 -6.50 0.96
C ARG A 213 4.12 -6.84 -0.46
N ARG A 214 3.45 -7.80 -1.10
CA ARG A 214 3.72 -8.19 -2.48
C ARG A 214 2.46 -8.67 -3.17
N TYR A 215 2.21 -8.14 -4.37
CA TYR A 215 1.03 -8.42 -5.17
C TYR A 215 1.36 -9.43 -6.26
N ARG A 216 0.49 -10.42 -6.44
CA ARG A 216 0.51 -11.35 -7.57
C ARG A 216 -0.86 -11.34 -8.21
N VAL A 217 -0.89 -11.29 -9.53
CA VAL A 217 -2.12 -11.31 -10.32
C VAL A 217 -1.88 -12.25 -11.50
N ASP A 218 -2.91 -12.98 -11.91
CA ASP A 218 -2.87 -13.75 -13.15
C ASP A 218 -2.42 -12.89 -14.33
N ASN A 219 -1.71 -13.48 -15.28
CA ASN A 219 -1.22 -12.75 -16.44
C ASN A 219 -2.37 -12.06 -17.19
N PHE A 220 -2.15 -10.78 -17.52
CA PHE A 220 -3.05 -9.96 -18.31
C PHE A 220 -2.29 -9.01 -19.23
N GLN A 221 -2.96 -8.61 -20.30
CA GLN A 221 -2.51 -7.55 -21.19
C GLN A 221 -3.74 -6.76 -21.64
N THR A 222 -3.63 -5.44 -21.65
CA THR A 222 -4.67 -4.54 -22.12
C THR A 222 -4.04 -3.27 -22.71
N VAL A 223 -4.87 -2.28 -23.02
CA VAL A 223 -4.46 -0.97 -23.50
C VAL A 223 -5.01 0.08 -22.55
N VAL A 224 -4.17 1.02 -22.12
CA VAL A 224 -4.59 2.23 -21.42
C VAL A 224 -4.01 3.43 -22.17
N ASN A 225 -4.84 4.38 -22.59
CA ASN A 225 -4.39 5.58 -23.31
C ASN A 225 -3.54 5.24 -24.55
N GLY A 226 -3.99 4.26 -25.34
CA GLY A 226 -3.28 3.79 -26.53
C GLY A 226 -1.94 3.08 -26.26
N ARG A 227 -1.55 2.91 -24.99
CA ARG A 227 -0.31 2.23 -24.57
C ARG A 227 -0.63 0.82 -24.12
N SER A 228 0.20 -0.14 -24.53
CA SER A 228 0.05 -1.51 -24.03
C SER A 228 0.47 -1.58 -22.57
N VAL A 229 -0.42 -2.14 -21.76
CA VAL A 229 -0.21 -2.42 -20.34
C VAL A 229 -0.17 -3.94 -20.17
N THR A 230 0.97 -4.47 -19.74
CA THR A 230 1.16 -5.91 -19.49
C THR A 230 1.63 -6.09 -18.06
N ASN A 231 0.87 -6.80 -17.24
CA ASN A 231 1.22 -7.13 -15.86
C ASN A 231 1.72 -5.93 -15.03
N LYS A 232 1.09 -4.77 -15.21
CA LYS A 232 1.33 -3.56 -14.39
C LYS A 232 0.04 -3.18 -13.70
N ILE A 233 0.13 -2.88 -12.41
CA ILE A 233 -1.00 -2.52 -11.56
C ILE A 233 -0.82 -1.12 -10.97
N THR A 234 -1.92 -0.55 -10.48
CA THR A 234 -1.88 0.61 -9.59
C THR A 234 -2.12 0.12 -8.18
N VAL A 235 -1.22 0.40 -7.26
CA VAL A 235 -1.45 0.27 -5.81
C VAL A 235 -1.73 1.68 -5.27
N GLY A 236 -2.73 1.81 -4.41
CA GLY A 236 -3.05 3.07 -3.73
C GLY A 236 -3.04 2.88 -2.22
N ASP A 237 -2.28 3.72 -1.54
CA ASP A 237 -2.35 3.90 -0.10
C ASP A 237 -3.03 5.24 0.19
N GLU A 238 -4.19 5.17 0.82
CA GLU A 238 -5.01 6.32 1.14
C GLU A 238 -4.93 6.64 2.64
N PHE A 239 -5.02 7.93 2.99
CA PHE A 239 -4.93 8.42 4.35
C PHE A 239 -5.90 9.58 4.61
N GLU A 240 -6.19 9.81 5.89
CA GLU A 240 -7.21 10.76 6.35
C GLU A 240 -6.67 11.69 7.45
N GLY A 241 -6.48 12.96 7.13
CA GLY A 241 -6.16 14.01 8.10
C GLY A 241 -7.39 14.66 8.75
N GLY A 242 -8.56 14.50 8.12
CA GLY A 242 -9.79 15.22 8.42
C GLY A 242 -9.84 16.61 7.78
N ARG A 243 -11.05 17.18 7.69
CA ARG A 243 -11.30 18.46 7.03
C ARG A 243 -10.37 19.57 7.53
N GLY A 244 -9.67 20.21 6.60
CA GLY A 244 -8.72 21.29 6.84
C GLY A 244 -7.32 20.85 7.27
N ARG A 245 -7.00 19.54 7.23
CA ARG A 245 -5.75 18.99 7.73
C ARG A 245 -5.23 17.89 6.81
N LEU A 246 -3.92 17.77 6.72
CA LEU A 246 -3.26 16.68 5.99
C LEU A 246 -2.46 15.82 6.96
N VAL A 247 -2.42 14.51 6.71
CA VAL A 247 -1.50 13.63 7.45
C VAL A 247 -0.04 13.84 7.01
N PHE A 248 0.16 14.26 5.75
CA PHE A 248 1.44 14.57 5.12
C PHE A 248 1.24 15.81 4.24
N ASP A 249 2.14 16.79 4.32
CA ASP A 249 2.08 18.06 3.59
C ASP A 249 3.21 18.22 2.58
N ARG A 250 4.13 17.24 2.51
CA ARG A 250 5.26 17.21 1.60
C ARG A 250 5.39 15.84 0.93
N PHE A 251 5.82 15.84 -0.32
CA PHE A 251 6.22 14.64 -1.06
C PHE A 251 7.64 14.82 -1.62
N ASP A 252 8.44 13.75 -1.58
CA ASP A 252 9.80 13.75 -2.12
C ASP A 252 10.18 12.41 -2.77
N VAL A 253 11.07 12.49 -3.75
CA VAL A 253 11.67 11.36 -4.46
C VAL A 253 13.18 11.36 -4.18
N TYR A 254 13.77 10.17 -4.04
CA TYR A 254 15.14 10.04 -3.50
C TYR A 254 16.17 10.87 -4.28
N SER A 255 16.05 10.87 -5.61
CA SER A 255 16.91 11.60 -6.55
C SER A 255 16.43 13.02 -6.92
N GLY A 256 15.46 13.56 -6.19
CA GLY A 256 14.76 14.80 -6.53
C GLY A 256 13.52 14.54 -7.38
N THR A 257 12.53 15.42 -7.24
CA THR A 257 11.20 15.18 -7.79
C THR A 257 11.03 15.86 -9.13
N HIS A 258 10.84 15.04 -10.17
CA HIS A 258 10.43 15.45 -11.50
C HIS A 258 8.95 15.12 -11.66
N TYR A 259 8.09 16.10 -11.95
CA TYR A 259 6.64 15.89 -11.96
C TYR A 259 5.90 16.79 -12.95
N ARG A 260 4.65 16.41 -13.24
CA ARG A 260 3.64 17.30 -13.85
C ARG A 260 2.52 17.54 -12.84
N ALA A 261 1.98 18.76 -12.82
CA ALA A 261 0.94 19.14 -11.86
C ALA A 261 -0.45 19.13 -12.49
N GLY A 262 -1.47 18.98 -11.66
CA GLY A 262 -2.88 18.93 -12.05
C GLY A 262 -3.28 17.58 -12.63
N ASP A 263 -4.58 17.30 -12.56
CA ASP A 263 -5.19 16.02 -12.92
C ASP A 263 -6.29 16.24 -13.98
N PRO A 264 -5.91 16.30 -15.28
CA PRO A 264 -6.86 16.52 -16.37
C PRO A 264 -7.95 15.46 -16.43
N TYR A 265 -7.61 14.23 -16.02
CA TYR A 265 -8.57 13.15 -15.98
C TYR A 265 -9.63 13.44 -14.91
N ALA A 266 -9.19 13.81 -13.71
CA ALA A 266 -10.11 14.10 -12.62
C ALA A 266 -11.06 15.26 -12.95
N GLU A 267 -10.53 16.33 -13.57
CA GLU A 267 -11.32 17.47 -14.01
C GLU A 267 -12.37 17.11 -15.08
N GLU A 268 -11.99 16.37 -16.13
CA GLU A 268 -12.93 15.98 -17.19
C GLU A 268 -14.00 15.03 -16.67
N LEU A 269 -13.68 14.17 -15.70
CA LEU A 269 -14.66 13.31 -15.05
C LEU A 269 -15.66 14.14 -14.24
N ALA A 270 -15.19 15.11 -13.45
CA ALA A 270 -16.06 16.00 -12.67
C ALA A 270 -17.02 16.78 -13.59
N ALA A 271 -16.52 17.34 -14.69
CA ALA A 271 -17.35 18.02 -15.69
C ALA A 271 -18.38 17.06 -16.33
N MET A 272 -18.01 15.80 -16.56
CA MET A 272 -18.94 14.79 -17.10
C MET A 272 -20.00 14.40 -16.08
N VAL A 273 -19.70 14.35 -14.78
CA VAL A 273 -20.70 14.15 -13.73
C VAL A 273 -21.75 15.27 -13.78
N GLU A 274 -21.33 16.53 -13.80
CA GLU A 274 -22.24 17.68 -13.90
C GLU A 274 -23.14 17.59 -15.14
N GLU A 275 -22.54 17.32 -16.31
CA GLU A 275 -23.28 17.15 -17.55
C GLU A 275 -24.28 15.99 -17.44
N THR A 276 -23.89 14.88 -16.82
CA THR A 276 -24.74 13.70 -16.65
C THR A 276 -25.93 13.98 -15.76
N LEU A 277 -25.73 14.67 -14.63
CA LEU A 277 -26.81 15.05 -13.73
C LEU A 277 -27.84 15.94 -14.43
N ALA A 278 -27.36 16.85 -15.30
CA ALA A 278 -28.19 17.79 -16.05
C ALA A 278 -28.92 17.17 -17.26
N THR A 279 -28.30 16.22 -17.95
CA THR A 279 -28.76 15.77 -19.28
C THR A 279 -29.26 14.33 -19.34
N SER A 280 -28.85 13.45 -18.42
CA SER A 280 -29.29 12.05 -18.44
C SER A 280 -30.79 11.96 -18.19
N THR A 281 -31.44 11.12 -18.99
CA THR A 281 -32.86 10.77 -18.87
C THR A 281 -33.06 9.52 -18.02
N SER A 282 -32.03 9.03 -17.33
CA SER A 282 -32.17 7.90 -16.41
C SER A 282 -33.20 8.23 -15.33
N GLU A 283 -34.12 7.30 -15.10
CA GLU A 283 -35.15 7.39 -14.07
C GLU A 283 -34.90 6.38 -12.93
N SER A 284 -33.72 5.74 -12.93
CA SER A 284 -33.37 4.72 -11.96
C SER A 284 -33.37 5.30 -10.53
N PRO A 285 -33.76 4.51 -9.52
CA PRO A 285 -33.72 4.96 -8.12
C PRO A 285 -32.31 5.41 -7.70
N LYS A 286 -31.27 4.69 -8.14
CA LYS A 286 -29.89 5.00 -7.80
C LYS A 286 -29.43 6.32 -8.43
N PHE A 287 -29.81 6.60 -9.67
CA PHE A 287 -29.47 7.88 -10.28
C PHE A 287 -30.17 9.07 -9.59
N LYS A 288 -31.41 8.89 -9.14
CA LYS A 288 -32.12 9.90 -8.34
C LYS A 288 -31.41 10.16 -7.01
N ASP A 289 -30.91 9.10 -6.37
CA ASP A 289 -30.10 9.19 -5.16
C ASP A 289 -28.78 9.95 -5.41
N PHE A 290 -28.01 9.57 -6.43
CA PHE A 290 -26.80 10.31 -6.83
C PHE A 290 -27.08 11.76 -7.17
N ARG A 291 -28.16 12.06 -7.91
CA ARG A 291 -28.57 13.43 -8.20
C ARG A 291 -28.87 14.22 -6.93
N GLY A 292 -29.45 13.60 -5.91
CA GLY A 292 -29.67 14.22 -4.60
C GLY A 292 -28.36 14.51 -3.86
N GLN A 293 -27.41 13.56 -3.87
CA GLN A 293 -26.12 13.69 -3.18
C GLN A 293 -25.14 14.64 -3.87
N LEU A 294 -25.16 14.68 -5.21
CA LEU A 294 -24.20 15.43 -6.03
C LEU A 294 -24.71 16.79 -6.51
N SER A 295 -25.96 17.18 -6.24
CA SER A 295 -26.49 18.51 -6.60
C SER A 295 -26.18 19.61 -5.56
N GLY A 296 -25.42 19.29 -4.51
CA GLY A 296 -24.92 20.22 -3.50
C GLY A 296 -23.57 20.87 -3.86
N GLU A 297 -22.73 21.18 -2.85
CA GLU A 297 -21.33 21.59 -3.08
C GLU A 297 -20.53 20.42 -3.66
N ILE A 298 -20.45 20.36 -4.99
CA ILE A 298 -19.73 19.31 -5.74
C ILE A 298 -18.27 19.20 -5.28
N GLU A 299 -17.60 20.32 -4.99
CA GLU A 299 -16.22 20.33 -4.47
C GLU A 299 -16.05 19.64 -3.10
N ALA A 300 -17.13 19.41 -2.35
CA ALA A 300 -17.13 18.68 -1.09
C ALA A 300 -17.57 17.21 -1.24
N ALA A 301 -17.99 16.78 -2.42
CA ALA A 301 -18.39 15.40 -2.68
C ALA A 301 -17.16 14.48 -2.73
N HIS A 302 -17.26 13.31 -2.09
CA HIS A 302 -16.19 12.31 -2.10
C HIS A 302 -15.93 11.85 -3.55
N TRP A 303 -14.67 11.81 -3.96
CA TRP A 303 -14.24 11.40 -5.32
C TRP A 303 -14.87 10.07 -5.75
N ASP A 304 -15.05 9.13 -4.81
CA ASP A 304 -15.75 7.86 -5.05
C ASP A 304 -17.16 8.03 -5.61
N LEU A 305 -17.91 9.07 -5.23
CA LEU A 305 -19.29 9.27 -5.72
C LEU A 305 -19.32 9.56 -7.22
N TYR A 306 -18.30 10.24 -7.76
CA TYR A 306 -18.20 10.50 -9.20
C TYR A 306 -18.02 9.20 -9.97
N TRP A 307 -17.14 8.34 -9.48
CA TRP A 307 -16.90 7.05 -10.09
C TRP A 307 -18.08 6.10 -9.95
N ARG A 308 -18.73 6.08 -8.79
CA ARG A 308 -19.89 5.21 -8.55
C ARG A 308 -21.09 5.57 -9.42
N LEU A 309 -21.24 6.82 -9.84
CA LEU A 309 -22.25 7.20 -10.85
C LEU A 309 -22.05 6.44 -12.17
N PHE A 310 -20.81 6.17 -12.55
CA PHE A 310 -20.43 5.43 -13.76
C PHE A 310 -20.16 3.94 -13.51
N CYS A 311 -20.50 3.43 -12.32
CA CYS A 311 -20.32 2.01 -11.99
C CYS A 311 -21.49 1.17 -12.55
N VAL A 312 -21.16 0.10 -13.28
CA VAL A 312 -22.20 -0.78 -13.86
C VAL A 312 -22.97 -1.56 -12.80
N TRP A 313 -22.36 -1.88 -11.66
CA TRP A 313 -23.05 -2.58 -10.57
C TRP A 313 -23.99 -1.68 -9.77
N GLU A 314 -23.73 -0.36 -9.76
CA GLU A 314 -24.63 0.60 -9.11
C GLU A 314 -25.92 0.80 -9.89
N GLY A 315 -25.91 0.53 -11.21
CA GLY A 315 -27.10 0.58 -12.06
C GLY A 315 -27.75 1.97 -12.13
N ALA A 316 -26.98 3.03 -11.88
CA ALA A 316 -27.46 4.40 -11.97
C ALA A 316 -27.76 4.77 -13.44
N LEU A 317 -26.86 4.42 -14.34
CA LEU A 317 -26.94 4.67 -15.76
C LEU A 317 -26.92 3.34 -16.52
N ASP A 318 -27.39 3.34 -17.78
CA ASP A 318 -27.21 2.17 -18.63
C ASP A 318 -25.77 2.03 -19.14
N ASP A 319 -25.33 0.80 -19.38
CA ASP A 319 -23.97 0.49 -19.84
C ASP A 319 -23.56 1.25 -21.10
N THR A 320 -24.51 1.55 -22.00
CA THR A 320 -24.21 2.25 -23.25
C THR A 320 -23.94 3.72 -22.98
N GLU A 321 -24.78 4.36 -22.15
CA GLU A 321 -24.59 5.74 -21.69
C GLU A 321 -23.27 5.90 -20.93
N ILE A 322 -22.95 4.99 -19.99
CA ILE A 322 -21.68 5.00 -19.26
C ILE A 322 -20.50 5.02 -20.24
N ARG A 323 -20.49 4.09 -21.21
CA ARG A 323 -19.38 3.96 -22.17
C ARG A 323 -19.24 5.20 -23.04
N GLN A 324 -20.33 5.76 -23.55
CA GLN A 324 -20.32 6.96 -24.38
C GLN A 324 -19.80 8.18 -23.63
N ARG A 325 -20.21 8.34 -22.36
CA ARG A 325 -19.79 9.45 -21.51
C ARG A 325 -18.31 9.35 -21.16
N LEU A 326 -17.86 8.18 -20.70
CA LEU A 326 -16.46 7.95 -20.37
C LEU A 326 -15.56 8.02 -21.61
N GLU A 327 -16.04 7.65 -22.81
CA GLU A 327 -15.28 7.86 -24.06
C GLU A 327 -14.92 9.33 -24.30
N ARG A 328 -15.85 10.24 -24.01
CA ARG A 328 -15.61 11.67 -24.13
C ARG A 328 -14.62 12.19 -23.09
N VAL A 329 -14.75 11.74 -21.84
CA VAL A 329 -13.80 12.07 -20.75
C VAL A 329 -12.39 11.68 -21.17
N ARG A 330 -12.20 10.43 -21.60
CA ARG A 330 -10.90 9.91 -22.03
C ARG A 330 -10.29 10.70 -23.17
N ALA A 331 -11.05 10.90 -24.25
CA ALA A 331 -10.54 11.60 -25.43
C ALA A 331 -10.04 13.02 -25.10
N ARG A 332 -10.76 13.72 -24.21
CA ARG A 332 -10.38 15.06 -23.74
C ARG A 332 -9.20 15.02 -22.78
N ALA A 333 -9.24 14.16 -21.76
CA ALA A 333 -8.20 14.03 -20.76
C ALA A 333 -6.85 13.65 -21.40
N HIS A 334 -6.84 12.71 -22.35
CA HIS A 334 -5.63 12.32 -23.09
C HIS A 334 -5.03 13.50 -23.85
N THR A 335 -5.87 14.25 -24.56
CA THR A 335 -5.41 15.44 -25.29
C THR A 335 -4.84 16.48 -24.33
N ARG A 336 -5.53 16.72 -23.20
CA ARG A 336 -5.13 17.71 -22.19
C ARG A 336 -3.84 17.33 -21.48
N ALA A 337 -3.65 16.05 -21.17
CA ALA A 337 -2.46 15.51 -20.53
C ALA A 337 -1.18 15.76 -21.36
N ASP A 338 -1.30 15.75 -22.69
CA ASP A 338 -0.17 15.91 -23.62
C ASP A 338 -0.03 17.35 -24.18
N LEU A 339 -0.76 18.33 -23.63
CA LEU A 339 -0.61 19.73 -24.03
C LEU A 339 0.78 20.29 -23.70
N GLU A 340 1.32 21.12 -24.60
CA GLU A 340 2.67 21.70 -24.48
C GLU A 340 2.84 22.55 -23.21
N GLU A 341 1.77 23.15 -22.69
CA GLU A 341 1.79 23.89 -21.43
C GLU A 341 1.99 23.02 -20.18
N ARG A 342 1.83 21.70 -20.24
CA ARG A 342 2.06 20.77 -19.11
C ARG A 342 3.52 20.31 -19.09
N TRP A 343 4.43 21.27 -18.89
CA TRP A 343 5.86 21.00 -18.81
C TRP A 343 6.24 20.24 -17.54
N TRP A 344 7.28 19.41 -17.66
CA TRP A 344 7.88 18.73 -16.51
C TRP A 344 8.61 19.71 -15.61
N VAL A 345 8.18 19.79 -14.36
CA VAL A 345 8.83 20.57 -13.30
C VAL A 345 9.90 19.71 -12.65
N HIS A 346 11.07 20.29 -12.38
CA HIS A 346 12.14 19.65 -11.61
C HIS A 346 12.40 20.43 -10.32
N THR A 347 12.42 19.71 -9.21
CA THR A 347 12.75 20.25 -7.89
C THR A 347 13.80 19.36 -7.22
N GLY A 348 14.81 19.99 -6.62
CA GLY A 348 15.86 19.27 -5.87
C GLY A 348 15.47 18.88 -4.44
N GLY A 349 14.21 19.08 -4.06
CA GLY A 349 13.73 18.88 -2.69
C GLY A 349 12.22 18.63 -2.64
N PRO A 350 11.65 18.55 -1.43
CA PRO A 350 10.26 18.19 -1.24
C PRO A 350 9.29 19.23 -1.82
N ILE A 351 8.16 18.74 -2.32
CA ILE A 351 7.09 19.54 -2.92
C ILE A 351 5.93 19.64 -1.95
N GLU A 352 5.34 20.83 -1.85
CA GLU A 352 4.02 21.06 -1.25
C GLU A 352 2.94 20.78 -2.28
N VAL A 353 2.38 19.57 -2.26
CA VAL A 353 1.43 19.11 -3.30
C VAL A 353 0.11 19.88 -3.22
N SER A 354 -0.33 20.25 -2.02
CA SER A 354 -1.52 21.08 -1.80
C SER A 354 -1.43 22.49 -2.39
N ALA A 355 -0.24 22.96 -2.77
CA ALA A 355 -0.05 24.28 -3.37
C ALA A 355 -0.01 24.24 -4.92
N VAL A 356 -0.07 23.06 -5.53
CA VAL A 356 -0.08 22.90 -6.99
C VAL A 356 -1.52 22.77 -7.54
N PRO A 357 -1.74 22.96 -8.86
CA PRO A 357 -3.03 22.71 -9.47
C PRO A 357 -3.62 21.34 -9.09
N ASP A 358 -4.92 21.32 -8.82
CA ASP A 358 -5.74 20.17 -8.39
C ASP A 358 -5.20 19.43 -7.16
N GLU A 359 -4.26 20.03 -6.44
CA GLU A 359 -3.62 19.45 -5.26
C GLU A 359 -3.07 18.05 -5.55
N THR A 360 -2.61 17.88 -6.80
CA THR A 360 -2.23 16.59 -7.38
C THR A 360 -0.99 16.76 -8.25
N ILE A 361 -0.04 15.85 -8.11
CA ILE A 361 1.13 15.75 -8.99
C ILE A 361 1.28 14.35 -9.53
N PHE A 362 1.92 14.26 -10.70
CA PHE A 362 2.34 13.02 -11.34
C PHE A 362 3.86 12.95 -11.42
N PRO A 363 4.54 12.45 -10.37
CA PRO A 363 5.97 12.21 -10.38
C PRO A 363 6.38 11.17 -11.43
N GLY A 364 7.59 11.36 -11.95
CA GLY A 364 8.24 10.39 -12.83
C GLY A 364 8.69 9.11 -12.10
N PRO A 365 9.44 8.24 -12.79
CA PRO A 365 9.78 6.93 -12.26
C PRO A 365 10.60 6.99 -10.96
N ALA A 366 10.21 6.19 -9.97
CA ALA A 366 10.95 6.07 -8.72
C ALA A 366 10.74 4.71 -8.04
N SER A 367 11.73 4.28 -7.27
CA SER A 367 11.64 3.15 -6.35
C SER A 367 11.70 3.54 -4.87
N LYS A 368 12.02 4.81 -4.57
CA LYS A 368 12.17 5.34 -3.22
C LYS A 368 11.50 6.70 -3.13
N THR A 369 10.41 6.76 -2.37
CA THR A 369 9.59 7.96 -2.20
C THR A 369 9.23 8.16 -0.74
N ALA A 370 8.93 9.39 -0.35
CA ALA A 370 8.39 9.67 0.97
C ALA A 370 7.30 10.74 0.92
N GLU A 371 6.31 10.59 1.78
CA GLU A 371 5.38 11.62 2.17
C GLU A 371 5.63 11.94 3.64
N PHE A 372 5.70 13.21 3.99
CA PHE A 372 5.96 13.61 5.35
C PHE A 372 5.26 14.90 5.72
N HIS A 373 5.13 15.13 7.03
CA HIS A 373 4.58 16.34 7.60
C HIS A 373 5.71 17.23 8.12
N SER A 374 5.75 18.47 7.65
CA SER A 374 6.85 19.41 7.92
C SER A 374 7.04 19.74 9.40
N GLU A 375 5.97 19.83 10.18
CA GLU A 375 6.04 20.18 11.62
C GLU A 375 6.16 18.98 12.59
N SER A 376 5.52 17.84 12.30
CA SER A 376 5.46 16.71 13.26
C SER A 376 6.56 15.66 13.06
N GLU A 377 7.45 15.86 12.08
CA GLU A 377 8.49 14.92 11.64
C GLU A 377 7.97 13.55 11.15
N ARG A 378 6.66 13.34 11.17
CA ARG A 378 5.97 12.15 10.69
C ARG A 378 6.28 11.93 9.21
N ALA A 379 6.66 10.72 8.85
CA ALA A 379 6.89 10.33 7.48
C ALA A 379 6.43 8.90 7.21
N MET A 380 5.86 8.71 6.01
CA MET A 380 5.68 7.42 5.37
C MET A 380 6.74 7.29 4.27
N VAL A 381 7.52 6.22 4.30
CA VAL A 381 8.63 5.96 3.38
C VAL A 381 8.37 4.67 2.64
N TRP A 382 8.36 4.72 1.32
CA TRP A 382 8.15 3.56 0.47
C TRP A 382 9.43 3.20 -0.27
N TRP A 383 9.74 1.91 -0.26
CA TRP A 383 10.68 1.30 -1.19
C TRP A 383 9.99 0.22 -2.01
N THR A 384 10.21 0.23 -3.32
CA THR A 384 9.77 -0.82 -4.25
C THR A 384 10.95 -1.50 -4.91
N SER A 385 10.94 -2.83 -4.96
CA SER A 385 12.02 -3.64 -5.56
C SER A 385 12.22 -3.44 -7.08
N ALA A 386 11.24 -2.84 -7.76
CA ALA A 386 11.38 -2.25 -9.08
C ALA A 386 10.72 -0.87 -9.09
N PRO A 387 11.22 0.10 -9.86
CA PRO A 387 10.61 1.43 -9.90
C PRO A 387 9.19 1.35 -10.47
N SER A 388 8.26 2.10 -9.86
CA SER A 388 7.02 2.46 -10.56
C SER A 388 7.38 3.49 -11.62
N GLY A 389 6.88 3.32 -12.85
CA GLY A 389 7.12 4.25 -13.95
C GLY A 389 6.45 5.62 -13.77
N ALA A 390 5.43 5.72 -12.91
CA ALA A 390 4.76 6.96 -12.57
C ALA A 390 4.06 6.83 -11.20
N PHE A 391 3.69 7.98 -10.65
CA PHE A 391 2.87 8.08 -9.44
C PHE A 391 1.77 9.11 -9.63
N GLN A 392 0.75 9.02 -8.80
CA GLN A 392 -0.29 10.02 -8.59
C GLN A 392 -0.29 10.32 -7.10
N ILE A 393 0.13 11.52 -6.74
CA ILE A 393 0.20 11.96 -5.35
C ILE A 393 -0.82 13.06 -5.17
N VAL A 394 -1.71 12.89 -4.19
CA VAL A 394 -2.83 13.79 -3.92
C VAL A 394 -2.76 14.23 -2.46
N GLN A 395 -2.91 15.54 -2.21
CA GLN A 395 -2.92 16.09 -0.85
C GLN A 395 -3.97 17.20 -0.75
N ARG A 396 -5.24 16.84 -0.50
CA ARG A 396 -6.40 17.77 -0.51
C ARG A 396 -6.78 18.23 0.89
N PRO A 397 -6.43 19.45 1.33
CA PRO A 397 -6.72 19.89 2.69
C PRO A 397 -8.23 20.00 2.99
N GLN A 398 -9.07 20.26 1.99
CA GLN A 398 -10.51 20.50 2.16
C GLN A 398 -11.23 19.23 2.62
N SER A 399 -10.87 18.06 2.09
CA SER A 399 -11.36 16.77 2.57
C SER A 399 -10.45 16.15 3.64
N GLY A 400 -9.16 16.51 3.61
CA GLY A 400 -8.11 15.86 4.38
C GLY A 400 -7.63 14.54 3.77
N TRP A 401 -7.98 14.28 2.51
CA TRP A 401 -7.57 13.08 1.79
C TRP A 401 -6.15 13.22 1.28
N VAL A 402 -5.33 12.21 1.58
CA VAL A 402 -3.98 12.05 1.04
C VAL A 402 -3.89 10.69 0.36
N ASN A 403 -3.24 10.63 -0.79
CA ASN A 403 -3.04 9.38 -1.53
C ASN A 403 -1.63 9.27 -2.08
N TRP A 404 -1.03 8.10 -1.86
CA TRP A 404 0.14 7.62 -2.56
C TRP A 404 -0.32 6.55 -3.57
N GLY A 405 -0.38 6.90 -4.85
CA GLY A 405 -0.81 5.99 -5.92
C GLY A 405 0.32 5.70 -6.90
N SER A 406 0.50 4.44 -7.30
CA SER A 406 1.44 4.05 -8.37
C SER A 406 0.82 4.16 -9.78
N ASN A 407 0.06 5.24 -9.97
CA ASN A 407 -0.79 5.50 -11.12
C ASN A 407 -0.22 6.64 -11.96
N GLY A 408 -0.08 6.47 -13.27
CA GLY A 408 0.26 7.58 -14.15
C GLY A 408 -0.94 8.46 -14.48
N GLU A 409 -0.68 9.55 -15.20
CA GLU A 409 -1.76 10.36 -15.79
C GLU A 409 -2.71 9.49 -16.63
N ASN A 410 -4.00 9.81 -16.56
CA ASN A 410 -5.08 9.06 -17.22
C ASN A 410 -5.21 7.61 -16.74
N GLU A 411 -4.97 7.37 -15.44
CA GLU A 411 -5.18 6.06 -14.80
C GLU A 411 -4.31 4.93 -15.40
N CYS A 412 -3.13 5.28 -15.92
CA CYS A 412 -2.22 4.31 -16.54
C CYS A 412 -1.35 3.62 -15.48
N PRO A 413 -1.53 2.31 -15.19
CA PRO A 413 -0.78 1.63 -14.14
C PRO A 413 0.68 1.43 -14.56
N GLU A 414 1.60 1.68 -13.63
CA GLU A 414 3.03 1.63 -13.92
C GLU A 414 3.86 0.76 -12.95
N LEU A 415 3.24 0.18 -11.91
CA LEU A 415 3.93 -0.73 -10.99
C LEU A 415 3.88 -2.18 -11.50
N PRO A 416 5.01 -2.84 -11.76
CA PRO A 416 5.00 -4.24 -12.18
C PRO A 416 4.40 -5.18 -11.11
N VAL A 417 3.64 -6.18 -11.54
CA VAL A 417 3.18 -7.27 -10.67
C VAL A 417 4.38 -8.04 -10.12
N GLY A 418 4.29 -8.49 -8.86
CA GLY A 418 5.33 -9.26 -8.18
C GLY A 418 6.37 -8.38 -7.47
N VAL A 419 6.32 -7.07 -7.64
CA VAL A 419 7.17 -6.12 -6.91
C VAL A 419 6.91 -6.21 -5.41
N GLU A 420 7.98 -6.39 -4.65
CA GLU A 420 8.00 -6.20 -3.22
C GLU A 420 7.93 -4.71 -2.88
N ILE A 421 7.03 -4.34 -1.97
CA ILE A 421 6.88 -3.00 -1.39
C ILE A 421 7.18 -3.11 0.10
N LYS A 422 8.12 -2.31 0.59
CA LYS A 422 8.32 -2.08 2.03
C LYS A 422 7.89 -0.65 2.36
N THR A 423 7.10 -0.52 3.41
CA THR A 423 6.51 0.75 3.85
C THR A 423 6.88 0.98 5.30
N ALA A 424 7.70 2.00 5.55
CA ALA A 424 8.10 2.43 6.89
C ALA A 424 7.31 3.65 7.34
N TYR A 425 6.95 3.69 8.62
CA TYR A 425 6.20 4.80 9.21
C TYR A 425 6.80 5.22 10.56
N GLY A 426 7.02 6.52 10.75
CA GLY A 426 7.57 7.05 12.00
C GLY A 426 8.11 8.46 11.87
N PRO A 427 8.89 8.93 12.85
CA PRO A 427 9.50 10.28 12.86
C PRO A 427 10.72 10.30 11.94
N PHE A 428 10.50 10.08 10.63
CA PHE A 428 11.57 9.91 9.66
C PHE A 428 11.73 11.09 8.70
N ALA A 429 11.00 12.20 8.85
CA ALA A 429 11.07 13.32 7.89
C ALA A 429 12.51 13.80 7.63
N GLY A 430 13.34 13.90 8.68
CA GLY A 430 14.75 14.30 8.58
C GLY A 430 15.71 13.20 8.09
N THR A 431 15.30 11.92 8.13
CA THR A 431 16.16 10.76 7.88
C THR A 431 15.60 9.79 6.84
N TRP A 432 14.54 10.16 6.13
CA TRP A 432 13.77 9.25 5.30
C TRP A 432 14.61 8.56 4.21
N ARG A 433 15.62 9.25 3.66
CA ARG A 433 16.55 8.68 2.67
C ARG A 433 17.38 7.55 3.26
N GLN A 434 17.85 7.69 4.50
CA GLN A 434 18.57 6.63 5.22
C GLN A 434 17.65 5.43 5.46
N VAL A 435 16.40 5.68 5.89
CA VAL A 435 15.40 4.62 6.05
C VAL A 435 15.16 3.91 4.72
N ALA A 436 14.97 4.64 3.63
CA ALA A 436 14.75 4.05 2.30
C ALA A 436 15.94 3.18 1.83
N ASP A 437 17.19 3.60 2.11
CA ASP A 437 18.39 2.81 1.79
C ASP A 437 18.46 1.51 2.63
N GLN A 438 18.04 1.56 3.89
CA GLN A 438 17.95 0.39 4.77
C GLN A 438 16.84 -0.58 4.35
N LEU A 439 15.69 -0.07 3.89
CA LEU A 439 14.62 -0.88 3.31
C LEU A 439 15.08 -1.61 2.05
N GLU A 440 15.84 -0.92 1.19
CA GLU A 440 16.39 -1.47 -0.06
C GLU A 440 17.45 -2.55 0.20
N SER A 441 18.30 -2.35 1.21
CA SER A 441 19.49 -3.19 1.44
C SER A 441 19.32 -4.00 2.72
N PRO A 442 18.80 -5.24 2.68
CA PRO A 442 18.70 -6.07 3.89
C PRO A 442 20.10 -6.41 4.44
N PRO A 443 20.23 -6.73 5.73
CA PRO A 443 21.48 -7.21 6.30
C PRO A 443 21.96 -8.52 5.65
N GLU A 444 23.27 -8.72 5.60
CA GLU A 444 23.89 -9.99 5.26
C GLU A 444 23.90 -10.90 6.48
N VAL A 445 23.45 -12.15 6.30
CA VAL A 445 23.29 -13.11 7.40
C VAL A 445 24.10 -14.36 7.09
N ARG A 446 24.98 -14.75 8.01
CA ARG A 446 25.83 -15.93 7.88
C ARG A 446 25.76 -16.77 9.15
N VAL A 447 25.41 -18.04 9.00
CA VAL A 447 25.49 -19.03 10.08
C VAL A 447 26.89 -19.65 10.06
N LEU A 448 27.59 -19.61 11.20
CA LEU A 448 28.91 -20.21 11.32
C LEU A 448 28.81 -21.73 11.52
N PRO A 449 29.75 -22.51 10.94
CA PRO A 449 29.83 -23.94 11.21
C PRO A 449 30.15 -24.21 12.67
N GLU A 450 29.72 -25.37 13.16
CA GLU A 450 30.03 -25.84 14.51
C GLU A 450 31.53 -25.73 14.82
N GLY A 451 31.88 -25.12 15.96
CA GLY A 451 33.24 -25.13 16.52
C GLY A 451 34.26 -24.17 15.89
N THR A 452 33.83 -23.02 15.36
CA THR A 452 34.75 -21.92 14.96
C THR A 452 35.08 -20.96 16.09
#